data_AF-A0A0E0A517-F1
#
_entry.id   AF-A0A0E0A517-F1
#
_cell.length_a   1.000
_cell.length_b   1.000
_cell.length_c   1.000
_cell.angle_alpha   90.00
_cell.angle_beta   90.00
_cell.angle_gamma   90.00
#
_symmetry.space_group_name_H-M   'P 1'
#
loop_
_entity.id
_entity.type
_entity.pdbx_description
1 polymer ?
#
loop_
_entity_poly.entity_id
_entity_poly.type
_entity_poly.pdbx_seq_one_letter_code
_entity_poly.pdbx_strand_id
1 'polypeptide(L)'
;MDVPDNACCHGSCDNWLFVVHDNGLCSLMNPFTKASVQLPSLPKVAPHNELLSDAKFHMTVVPPASLNSPPDLLAAVLIRDFRDTLFSFCQPLINSGSFNGCRQGMLISDIAFCHGKLYVANPDFMLYKFDLTVSSGGNRYSSMKKMTVLREELQIWPQDVPLSKEDYHSIRRYLVECDGRLLLVRRWMQIRPFAKCDDLLETACTCWFDVFEADFTVQPCQWRRLNTLGRRALFIGKYCSKSVSSEECEEVKEDSIYFMCDYVKSDQSVDPLRDSGVFNMKTGAITPLLSRTNAALPRHFGRWCLSWFFPSEASCIKLVQNKFAPGIEGRERFIIVVINK
;
A
#
# COMPACT_ATOMS: atom_id res chain seq x y z
N MET A 1 13.50 -0.34 16.87
CA MET A 1 12.60 -1.40 16.41
C MET A 1 13.48 -2.27 15.55
N ASP A 2 13.61 -3.54 15.91
CA ASP A 2 14.72 -4.34 15.43
C ASP A 2 14.13 -5.45 14.57
N VAL A 3 14.32 -5.32 13.25
CA VAL A 3 14.11 -6.43 12.32
C VAL A 3 15.34 -7.33 12.42
N PRO A 4 15.19 -8.67 12.37
CA PRO A 4 16.33 -9.58 12.45
C PRO A 4 17.41 -9.26 11.43
N ASP A 5 18.69 -9.42 11.80
CA ASP A 5 19.84 -9.10 10.94
C ASP A 5 19.84 -9.91 9.63
N ASN A 6 19.23 -11.09 9.63
CA ASN A 6 19.09 -11.98 8.48
C ASN A 6 17.79 -11.75 7.69
N ALA A 7 17.19 -10.55 7.80
CA ALA A 7 15.93 -10.25 7.15
C ALA A 7 15.77 -8.78 6.73
N CYS A 8 14.88 -8.56 5.76
CA CYS A 8 14.50 -7.26 5.25
C CYS A 8 13.00 -7.03 5.52
N CYS A 9 12.65 -5.84 6.00
CA CYS A 9 11.26 -5.39 5.99
C CYS A 9 10.86 -5.11 4.53
N HIS A 10 9.62 -5.34 4.15
CA HIS A 10 9.09 -5.04 2.81
C HIS A 10 7.76 -4.27 2.86
N GLY A 11 7.39 -3.77 4.04
CA GLY A 11 6.17 -2.99 4.27
C GLY A 11 5.50 -3.34 5.59
N SER A 12 4.38 -2.70 5.85
CA SER A 12 3.50 -2.98 6.98
C SER A 12 2.07 -3.22 6.51
N CYS A 13 1.30 -3.91 7.34
CA CYS A 13 -0.14 -4.03 7.21
C CYS A 13 -0.71 -3.98 8.63
N ASP A 14 -1.57 -2.99 8.90
CA ASP A 14 -2.05 -2.69 10.25
C ASP A 14 -0.90 -2.57 11.26
N ASN A 15 -0.89 -3.42 12.30
CA ASN A 15 0.14 -3.49 13.34
C ASN A 15 1.19 -4.59 13.07
N TRP A 16 1.30 -5.07 11.84
CA TRP A 16 2.27 -6.09 11.44
C TRP A 16 3.26 -5.54 10.42
N LEU A 17 4.51 -5.96 10.54
CA LEU A 17 5.54 -5.78 9.54
C LEU A 17 5.64 -7.03 8.68
N PHE A 18 5.70 -6.85 7.37
CA PHE A 18 6.06 -7.92 6.47
C PHE A 18 7.57 -8.00 6.33
N VAL A 19 8.12 -9.16 6.64
CA VAL A 19 9.56 -9.41 6.68
C VAL A 19 9.89 -10.63 5.81
N VAL A 20 10.88 -10.46 4.93
CA VAL A 20 11.46 -11.53 4.10
C VAL A 20 12.86 -11.82 4.62
N HIS A 21 13.12 -13.09 4.94
CA HIS A 21 14.39 -13.57 5.45
C HIS A 21 15.35 -13.91 4.31
N ASP A 22 16.66 -13.91 4.57
CA ASP A 22 17.71 -14.22 3.59
C ASP A 22 17.56 -15.63 2.98
N ASN A 23 16.87 -16.53 3.68
CA ASN A 23 16.53 -17.88 3.20
C ASN A 23 15.25 -17.93 2.32
N GLY A 24 14.64 -16.77 2.01
CA GLY A 24 13.42 -16.65 1.22
C GLY A 24 12.12 -16.91 1.98
N LEU A 25 12.19 -17.24 3.27
CA LEU A 25 11.00 -17.38 4.11
C LEU A 25 10.38 -16.01 4.41
N CYS A 26 9.07 -16.03 4.62
CA CYS A 26 8.28 -14.84 4.88
C CYS A 26 7.65 -14.90 6.26
N SER A 27 7.50 -13.76 6.91
CA SER A 27 6.84 -13.67 8.21
C SER A 27 6.17 -12.33 8.41
N LEU A 28 5.09 -12.33 9.18
CA LEU A 28 4.53 -11.14 9.79
C LEU A 28 5.08 -11.01 11.20
N MET A 29 5.61 -9.84 11.54
CA MET A 29 6.12 -9.56 12.88
C MET A 29 5.43 -8.34 13.48
N ASN A 30 4.93 -8.47 14.71
CA ASN A 30 4.47 -7.32 15.47
C ASN A 30 5.66 -6.81 16.31
N PRO A 31 6.17 -5.61 16.03
CA PRO A 31 7.37 -5.09 16.68
C PRO A 31 7.16 -4.71 18.16
N PHE A 32 5.92 -4.46 18.56
CA PHE A 32 5.54 -4.06 19.92
C PHE A 32 5.27 -5.27 20.82
N THR A 33 4.47 -6.22 20.33
CA THR A 33 4.13 -7.44 21.09
C THR A 33 5.16 -8.56 20.93
N LYS A 34 6.10 -8.42 19.98
CA LYS A 34 7.05 -9.46 19.56
C LYS A 34 6.39 -10.72 18.99
N ALA A 35 5.09 -10.71 18.75
CA ALA A 35 4.40 -11.80 18.08
C ALA A 35 4.92 -11.97 16.65
N SER A 36 5.01 -13.21 16.19
CA SER A 36 5.46 -13.54 14.84
C SER A 36 4.60 -14.66 14.26
N VAL A 37 4.21 -14.51 13.00
CA VAL A 37 3.46 -15.50 12.24
C VAL A 37 4.28 -15.83 10.99
N GLN A 38 4.65 -17.10 10.83
CA GLN A 38 5.31 -17.55 9.61
C GLN A 38 4.30 -17.58 8.46
N LEU A 39 4.72 -17.04 7.32
CA LEU A 39 4.00 -17.14 6.07
C LEU A 39 4.70 -18.19 5.18
N PRO A 40 3.95 -18.89 4.32
CA PRO A 40 4.49 -19.65 3.20
C PRO A 40 5.64 -18.94 2.46
N SER A 41 6.59 -19.72 1.93
CA SER A 41 7.66 -19.19 1.08
C SER A 41 7.08 -18.65 -0.21
N LEU A 42 7.48 -17.44 -0.63
CA LEU A 42 7.04 -16.86 -1.90
C LEU A 42 7.37 -17.80 -3.05
N PRO A 43 6.58 -17.82 -4.13
CA PRO A 43 6.93 -18.61 -5.30
C PRO A 43 8.32 -18.17 -5.77
N LYS A 44 9.17 -19.12 -6.18
CA LYS A 44 10.50 -18.83 -6.77
C LYS A 44 10.31 -18.08 -8.09
N VAL A 45 10.02 -16.79 -8.04
CA VAL A 45 9.92 -15.93 -9.20
C VAL A 45 11.31 -15.36 -9.45
N ALA A 46 12.08 -16.03 -10.31
CA ALA A 46 13.45 -15.65 -10.69
C ALA A 46 14.49 -15.70 -9.55
N PRO A 47 15.79 -15.87 -9.86
CA PRO A 47 16.84 -15.97 -8.84
C PRO A 47 16.81 -14.74 -7.91
N HIS A 48 17.00 -15.01 -6.61
CA HIS A 48 16.99 -14.06 -5.50
C HIS A 48 17.69 -12.72 -5.78
N ASN A 49 18.65 -12.67 -6.71
CA ASN A 49 19.44 -11.49 -7.04
C ASN A 49 18.78 -10.50 -8.03
N GLU A 50 17.79 -10.92 -8.82
CA GLU A 50 17.09 -10.02 -9.77
C GLU A 50 15.83 -9.37 -9.17
N LEU A 51 15.22 -10.00 -8.16
CA LEU A 51 14.07 -9.46 -7.42
C LEU A 51 14.45 -8.29 -6.48
N LEU A 52 15.74 -8.16 -6.12
CA LEU A 52 16.18 -7.32 -5.00
C LEU A 52 16.39 -5.84 -5.34
N SER A 53 16.39 -5.41 -6.60
CA SER A 53 16.46 -3.96 -6.90
C SER A 53 15.11 -3.31 -7.19
N ASP A 54 14.12 -4.03 -7.74
CA ASP A 54 12.92 -3.38 -8.28
C ASP A 54 11.59 -4.11 -8.08
N ALA A 55 11.56 -5.31 -7.50
CA ALA A 55 10.31 -6.01 -7.24
C ALA A 55 9.51 -5.31 -6.13
N LYS A 56 8.29 -4.86 -6.45
CA LYS A 56 7.44 -4.07 -5.55
C LYS A 56 6.41 -4.97 -4.90
N PHE A 57 6.61 -5.27 -3.61
CA PHE A 57 5.63 -5.96 -2.80
C PHE A 57 4.53 -4.98 -2.36
N HIS A 58 3.27 -5.40 -2.40
CA HIS A 58 2.18 -4.79 -1.67
C HIS A 58 1.46 -5.93 -0.95
N MET A 59 1.24 -5.78 0.35
CA MET A 59 0.63 -6.83 1.16
C MET A 59 -0.58 -6.28 1.88
N THR A 60 -1.71 -6.95 1.72
CA THR A 60 -2.86 -6.74 2.58
C THR A 60 -3.14 -8.03 3.34
N VAL A 61 -3.29 -7.91 4.65
CA VAL A 61 -3.61 -9.00 5.56
C VAL A 61 -4.97 -8.70 6.16
N VAL A 62 -5.87 -9.67 6.13
CA VAL A 62 -7.12 -9.58 6.88
C VAL A 62 -6.98 -10.40 8.15
N PRO A 63 -7.05 -9.77 9.34
CA PRO A 63 -7.28 -10.50 10.57
C PRO A 63 -8.66 -11.16 10.51
N PRO A 64 -8.81 -12.41 10.98
CA PRO A 64 -10.10 -13.08 10.98
C PRO A 64 -11.14 -12.28 11.77
N ALA A 65 -12.31 -12.08 11.18
CA ALA A 65 -13.42 -11.36 11.81
C ALA A 65 -14.07 -12.24 12.90
N SER A 66 -13.61 -12.07 14.15
CA SER A 66 -14.21 -12.58 15.39
C SER A 66 -14.26 -14.10 15.62
N LEU A 67 -14.00 -14.46 16.89
CA LEU A 67 -14.02 -15.78 17.51
C LEU A 67 -15.24 -16.62 17.10
N ASN A 68 -15.00 -17.84 16.60
CA ASN A 68 -15.83 -19.07 16.77
C ASN A 68 -15.54 -20.16 15.70
N SER A 69 -14.55 -19.93 14.82
CA SER A 69 -13.99 -20.92 13.89
C SER A 69 -12.46 -20.73 13.88
N PRO A 70 -11.63 -21.75 13.57
CA PRO A 70 -10.17 -21.61 13.61
C PRO A 70 -9.72 -20.37 12.83
N PRO A 71 -8.70 -19.62 13.30
CA PRO A 71 -8.33 -18.34 12.71
C PRO A 71 -7.65 -18.54 11.35
N ASP A 72 -8.45 -18.54 10.28
CA ASP A 72 -7.98 -18.44 8.89
C ASP A 72 -7.57 -16.98 8.63
N LEU A 73 -6.39 -16.58 9.11
CA LEU A 73 -5.77 -15.33 8.66
C LEU A 73 -5.58 -15.45 7.13
N LEU A 74 -6.13 -14.52 6.35
CA LEU A 74 -5.92 -14.51 4.91
C LEU A 74 -4.93 -13.39 4.58
N ALA A 75 -3.72 -13.77 4.20
CA ALA A 75 -2.75 -12.82 3.66
C ALA A 75 -2.79 -12.87 2.14
N ALA A 76 -2.91 -11.69 1.52
CA ALA A 76 -2.81 -11.49 0.09
C ALA A 76 -1.54 -10.68 -0.21
N VAL A 77 -0.69 -11.23 -1.08
CA VAL A 77 0.56 -10.60 -1.47
C VAL A 77 0.54 -10.33 -2.96
N LEU A 78 0.68 -9.06 -3.30
CA LEU A 78 0.90 -8.57 -4.64
C LEU A 78 2.40 -8.39 -4.84
N ILE A 79 3.00 -9.14 -5.76
CA ILE A 79 4.38 -8.96 -6.18
C ILE A 79 4.35 -8.39 -7.58
N ARG A 80 4.82 -7.16 -7.75
CA ARG A 80 4.93 -6.52 -9.05
C ARG A 80 6.36 -6.63 -9.55
N ASP A 81 6.52 -7.29 -10.69
CA ASP A 81 7.66 -7.16 -11.58
C ASP A 81 7.28 -6.21 -12.73
N PHE A 82 8.25 -5.69 -13.48
CA PHE A 82 8.04 -4.76 -14.59
C PHE A 82 7.09 -5.29 -15.68
N ARG A 83 6.94 -6.61 -15.80
CA ARG A 83 6.11 -7.26 -16.82
C ARG A 83 4.85 -7.95 -16.29
N ASP A 84 4.89 -8.45 -15.06
CA ASP A 84 3.85 -9.30 -14.50
C ASP A 84 3.46 -8.86 -13.08
N THR A 85 2.20 -9.11 -12.73
CA THR A 85 1.76 -9.07 -11.35
C THR A 85 1.47 -10.49 -10.85
N LEU A 86 2.28 -10.95 -9.90
CA LEU A 86 2.02 -12.20 -9.20
C LEU A 86 1.11 -11.93 -8.01
N PHE A 87 0.04 -12.70 -7.93
CA PHE A 87 -0.85 -12.69 -6.79
C PHE A 87 -0.64 -13.96 -5.97
N SER A 88 -0.56 -13.83 -4.65
CA SER A 88 -0.31 -14.97 -3.78
C SER A 88 -1.14 -14.93 -2.49
N PHE A 89 -1.67 -16.09 -2.07
CA PHE A 89 -2.52 -16.23 -0.89
C PHE A 89 -1.89 -17.13 0.19
N CYS A 90 -2.09 -16.78 1.46
CA CYS A 90 -1.79 -17.66 2.60
C CYS A 90 -2.97 -17.80 3.56
N GLN A 91 -3.15 -19.01 4.06
CA GLN A 91 -3.87 -19.33 5.30
C GLN A 91 -2.85 -19.96 6.27
N PRO A 92 -2.48 -19.30 7.38
CA PRO A 92 -1.35 -19.71 8.22
C PRO A 92 -1.45 -21.04 8.94
N LEU A 93 -2.58 -21.75 8.96
CA LEU A 93 -2.71 -22.91 9.86
C LEU A 93 -2.93 -24.28 9.22
N ILE A 94 -3.15 -24.40 7.91
CA ILE A 94 -3.58 -25.72 7.36
C ILE A 94 -2.50 -26.48 6.62
N ASN A 95 -1.42 -25.90 6.10
CA ASN A 95 -0.30 -26.68 5.55
C ASN A 95 0.98 -25.87 5.42
N SER A 96 2.13 -26.53 5.61
CA SER A 96 3.49 -26.06 5.27
C SER A 96 3.71 -25.89 3.76
N GLY A 97 2.68 -25.50 3.02
CA GLY A 97 2.67 -25.41 1.57
C GLY A 97 3.31 -24.11 1.07
N SER A 98 3.85 -24.17 -0.14
CA SER A 98 4.29 -22.99 -0.91
C SER A 98 3.11 -22.05 -1.14
N PHE A 99 3.39 -20.75 -1.27
CA PHE A 99 2.43 -19.81 -1.83
C PHE A 99 1.91 -20.35 -3.17
N ASN A 100 0.59 -20.54 -3.29
CA ASN A 100 -0.06 -20.85 -4.57
C ASN A 100 -0.21 -19.54 -5.35
N GLY A 101 0.85 -19.18 -6.08
CA GLY A 101 0.85 -17.99 -6.92
C GLY A 101 -0.06 -18.18 -8.13
N CYS A 102 -0.99 -17.25 -8.34
CA CYS A 102 -1.70 -17.12 -9.61
C CYS A 102 -1.04 -15.99 -10.40
N ARG A 103 -0.51 -16.29 -11.60
CA ARG A 103 -0.11 -15.24 -12.55
C ARG A 103 -1.37 -14.71 -13.20
N GLN A 104 -1.63 -13.42 -13.01
CA GLN A 104 -2.72 -12.77 -13.70
C GLN A 104 -2.19 -12.14 -14.99
N GLY A 105 -2.83 -12.41 -16.13
CA GLY A 105 -2.54 -11.75 -17.40
C GLY A 105 -2.98 -10.29 -17.47
N MET A 106 -3.04 -9.60 -16.33
CA MET A 106 -3.51 -8.22 -16.18
C MET A 106 -2.67 -7.51 -15.12
N LEU A 107 -2.30 -6.26 -15.39
CA LEU A 107 -1.64 -5.40 -14.42
C LEU A 107 -2.58 -5.03 -13.27
N ILE A 108 -2.09 -5.11 -12.05
CA ILE A 108 -2.84 -4.73 -10.85
C ILE A 108 -2.22 -3.48 -10.24
N SER A 109 -3.07 -2.48 -10.01
CA SER A 109 -2.68 -1.24 -9.35
C SER A 109 -2.72 -1.39 -7.83
N ASP A 110 -3.79 -1.97 -7.29
CA ASP A 110 -3.93 -2.17 -5.85
C ASP A 110 -4.96 -3.24 -5.50
N ILE A 111 -4.93 -3.69 -4.25
CA ILE A 111 -5.84 -4.72 -3.71
C ILE A 111 -6.36 -4.28 -2.34
N ALA A 112 -7.58 -4.67 -2.00
CA ALA A 112 -8.12 -4.48 -0.66
C ALA A 112 -9.16 -5.55 -0.34
N PHE A 113 -9.32 -5.87 0.94
CA PHE A 113 -10.43 -6.67 1.39
C PHE A 113 -11.58 -5.79 1.86
N CYS A 114 -12.80 -6.15 1.47
CA CYS A 114 -14.02 -5.50 1.92
C CYS A 114 -15.11 -6.56 2.01
N HIS A 115 -15.97 -6.52 3.04
CA HIS A 115 -17.03 -7.53 3.21
C HIS A 115 -16.54 -8.99 3.14
N GLY A 116 -15.36 -9.28 3.69
CA GLY A 116 -14.74 -10.61 3.67
C GLY A 116 -14.32 -11.11 2.28
N LYS A 117 -14.34 -10.24 1.25
CA LYS A 117 -13.96 -10.55 -0.12
C LYS A 117 -12.77 -9.73 -0.54
N LEU A 118 -11.91 -10.30 -1.37
CA LEU A 118 -10.79 -9.59 -1.96
C LEU A 118 -11.23 -8.89 -3.24
N TYR A 119 -10.85 -7.62 -3.35
CA TYR A 119 -11.06 -6.80 -4.52
C TYR A 119 -9.73 -6.34 -5.09
N VAL A 120 -9.72 -6.17 -6.42
CA VAL A 120 -8.53 -5.85 -7.20
C VAL A 120 -8.88 -4.70 -8.15
N ALA A 121 -8.03 -3.68 -8.20
CA ALA A 121 -8.12 -2.59 -9.15
C ALA A 121 -6.98 -2.67 -10.18
N ASN A 122 -7.30 -2.48 -11.46
CA ASN A 122 -6.30 -2.38 -12.53
C ASN A 122 -5.96 -0.90 -12.86
N PRO A 123 -5.01 -0.62 -13.76
CA PRO A 123 -4.71 0.74 -14.22
C PRO A 123 -5.87 1.47 -14.93
N ASP A 124 -6.85 0.75 -15.44
CA ASP A 124 -8.03 1.34 -16.09
C ASP A 124 -9.18 1.63 -15.11
N PHE A 125 -8.92 1.56 -13.80
CA PHE A 125 -9.91 1.74 -12.73
C PHE A 125 -11.03 0.68 -12.74
N MET A 126 -10.76 -0.46 -13.37
CA MET A 126 -11.66 -1.60 -13.36
C MET A 126 -11.55 -2.32 -12.04
N LEU A 127 -12.71 -2.59 -11.43
CA LEU A 127 -12.81 -3.36 -10.21
C LEU A 127 -13.10 -4.81 -10.56
N TYR A 128 -12.36 -5.70 -9.92
CA TYR A 128 -12.61 -7.12 -9.97
C TYR A 128 -12.79 -7.64 -8.55
N LYS A 129 -13.71 -8.59 -8.40
CA LYS A 129 -13.86 -9.38 -7.20
C LYS A 129 -13.16 -10.71 -7.41
N PHE A 130 -12.35 -11.09 -6.44
CA PHE A 130 -11.69 -12.38 -6.42
C PHE A 130 -12.55 -13.40 -5.67
N ASP A 131 -12.89 -14.50 -6.33
CA ASP A 131 -13.62 -15.61 -5.71
C ASP A 131 -12.61 -16.71 -5.33
N LEU A 132 -12.40 -16.87 -4.02
CA LEU A 132 -11.60 -17.95 -3.45
C LEU A 132 -12.51 -19.15 -3.21
N THR A 133 -12.58 -20.08 -4.16
CA THR A 133 -13.23 -21.38 -3.92
C THR A 133 -12.17 -22.44 -3.64
N VAL A 134 -12.21 -23.00 -2.43
CA VAL A 134 -11.41 -24.17 -2.06
C VAL A 134 -12.19 -25.39 -2.51
N SER A 135 -11.73 -26.08 -3.56
CA SER A 135 -12.34 -27.36 -3.93
C SER A 135 -11.83 -28.47 -3.00
N SER A 136 -12.69 -29.44 -2.70
CA SER A 136 -12.41 -30.59 -1.84
C SER A 136 -11.32 -31.55 -2.35
N GLY A 137 -10.67 -31.22 -3.49
CA GLY A 137 -9.59 -31.99 -4.11
C GLY A 137 -8.24 -31.27 -4.16
N GLY A 138 -8.06 -30.18 -3.41
CA GLY A 138 -6.75 -29.50 -3.28
C GLY A 138 -6.38 -28.55 -4.44
N ASN A 139 -7.08 -28.61 -5.57
CA ASN A 139 -6.89 -27.65 -6.66
C ASN A 139 -7.76 -26.40 -6.46
N ARG A 140 -7.11 -25.26 -6.23
CA ARG A 140 -7.77 -23.96 -6.05
C ARG A 140 -7.89 -23.26 -7.40
N TYR A 141 -9.12 -23.02 -7.86
CA TYR A 141 -9.37 -22.14 -9.00
C TYR A 141 -9.63 -20.74 -8.47
N SER A 142 -8.72 -19.82 -8.76
CA SER A 142 -9.02 -18.40 -8.61
C SER A 142 -9.83 -17.95 -9.81
N SER A 143 -11.11 -17.66 -9.62
CA SER A 143 -11.89 -16.94 -10.65
C SER A 143 -12.00 -15.48 -10.27
N MET A 144 -11.85 -14.61 -11.27
CA MET A 144 -11.91 -13.17 -11.08
C MET A 144 -13.13 -12.64 -11.84
N LYS A 145 -14.09 -12.08 -11.10
CA LYS A 145 -15.30 -11.51 -11.67
C LYS A 145 -15.13 -10.00 -11.85
N LYS A 146 -15.23 -9.53 -13.09
CA LYS A 146 -15.30 -8.10 -13.40
C LYS A 146 -16.58 -7.50 -12.79
N MET A 147 -16.42 -6.44 -12.00
CA MET A 147 -17.52 -5.82 -11.26
C MET A 147 -17.99 -4.52 -11.91
N THR A 148 -17.08 -3.71 -12.45
CA THR A 148 -17.39 -2.39 -13.03
C THR A 148 -17.30 -2.39 -14.56
N VAL A 149 -17.68 -1.27 -15.18
CA VAL A 149 -17.45 -0.96 -16.61
C VAL A 149 -16.42 0.15 -16.72
N LEU A 150 -15.69 0.18 -17.84
CA LEU A 150 -14.71 1.23 -18.13
C LEU A 150 -15.42 2.59 -18.18
N ARG A 151 -14.84 3.59 -17.50
CA ARG A 151 -15.27 4.98 -17.58
C ARG A 151 -14.07 5.83 -17.94
N GLU A 152 -14.05 6.34 -19.17
CA GLU A 152 -12.97 7.19 -19.69
C GLU A 152 -12.78 8.46 -18.85
N GLU A 153 -13.88 8.99 -18.29
CA GLU A 153 -13.89 10.09 -17.33
C GLU A 153 -12.94 9.87 -16.15
N LEU A 154 -12.68 8.61 -15.77
CA LEU A 154 -11.77 8.29 -14.69
C LEU A 154 -10.29 8.50 -15.05
N GLN A 155 -9.97 8.68 -16.33
CA GLN A 155 -8.62 8.97 -16.80
C GLN A 155 -8.36 10.47 -17.04
N ILE A 156 -9.40 11.31 -17.00
CA ILE A 156 -9.30 12.73 -17.34
C ILE A 156 -8.65 13.51 -16.18
N TRP A 157 -7.59 14.25 -16.50
CA TRP A 157 -6.91 15.16 -15.57
C TRP A 157 -7.87 16.22 -15.02
N PRO A 158 -7.80 16.57 -13.72
CA PRO A 158 -8.67 17.60 -13.14
C PRO A 158 -8.47 18.95 -13.84
N GLN A 159 -9.56 19.56 -14.35
CA GLN A 159 -9.48 20.80 -15.13
C GLN A 159 -8.91 21.98 -14.34
N ASP A 160 -9.17 22.01 -13.03
CA ASP A 160 -8.77 23.11 -12.15
C ASP A 160 -7.32 22.99 -11.65
N VAL A 161 -6.60 21.93 -12.04
CA VAL A 161 -5.21 21.71 -11.65
C VAL A 161 -4.29 22.08 -12.81
N PRO A 162 -3.48 23.15 -12.68
CA PRO A 162 -2.59 23.58 -13.75
C PRO A 162 -1.62 22.47 -14.18
N LEU A 163 -1.56 22.20 -15.48
CA LEU A 163 -0.61 21.28 -16.09
C LEU A 163 -0.07 21.94 -17.37
N SER A 164 1.24 22.19 -17.45
CA SER A 164 1.84 22.71 -18.69
C SER A 164 1.84 21.61 -19.76
N LYS A 165 1.93 21.99 -21.04
CA LYS A 165 1.98 21.03 -22.14
C LYS A 165 3.22 20.14 -22.11
N GLU A 166 4.28 20.65 -21.50
CA GLU A 166 5.57 19.99 -21.36
C GLU A 166 5.58 19.04 -20.15
N ASP A 167 4.65 19.18 -19.22
CA ASP A 167 4.56 18.33 -18.04
C ASP A 167 3.99 16.95 -18.35
N TYR A 168 4.60 15.93 -17.75
CA TYR A 168 4.01 14.60 -17.70
C TYR A 168 3.08 14.49 -16.51
N HIS A 169 2.12 13.57 -16.56
CA HIS A 169 1.30 13.23 -15.41
C HIS A 169 1.27 11.72 -15.15
N SER A 170 1.02 11.37 -13.90
CA SER A 170 0.84 9.99 -13.48
C SER A 170 -0.29 9.89 -12.47
N ILE A 171 -1.04 8.80 -12.54
CA ILE A 171 -2.14 8.52 -11.62
C ILE A 171 -1.77 7.28 -10.81
N ARG A 172 -1.78 7.39 -9.47
CA ARG A 172 -1.76 6.23 -8.59
C ARG A 172 -3.19 5.92 -8.14
N ARG A 173 -3.45 4.63 -7.89
CA ARG A 173 -4.75 4.10 -7.50
C ARG A 173 -4.56 3.32 -6.23
N TYR A 174 -5.40 3.59 -5.25
CA TYR A 174 -5.41 2.88 -3.97
C TYR A 174 -6.81 2.39 -3.69
N LEU A 175 -6.94 1.13 -3.26
CA LEU A 175 -8.17 0.59 -2.72
C LEU A 175 -8.09 0.65 -1.20
N VAL A 176 -9.16 1.13 -0.56
CA VAL A 176 -9.23 1.28 0.88
C VAL A 176 -10.58 0.81 1.39
N GLU A 177 -10.58 -0.08 2.38
CA GLU A 177 -11.78 -0.39 3.15
C GLU A 177 -12.04 0.76 4.13
N CYS A 178 -13.27 1.24 4.16
CA CYS A 178 -13.69 2.39 4.95
C CYS A 178 -15.11 2.18 5.48
N ASP A 179 -15.20 1.57 6.66
CA ASP A 179 -16.48 1.42 7.38
C ASP A 179 -17.50 0.62 6.55
N GLY A 180 -17.08 -0.57 6.10
CA GLY A 180 -17.84 -1.43 5.21
C GLY A 180 -17.85 -0.96 3.74
N ARG A 181 -17.35 0.23 3.42
CA ARG A 181 -17.32 0.73 2.04
C ARG A 181 -15.99 0.43 1.39
N LEU A 182 -16.01 0.04 0.12
CA LEU A 182 -14.81 -0.06 -0.68
C LEU A 182 -14.58 1.24 -1.45
N LEU A 183 -13.50 1.93 -1.13
CA LEU A 183 -13.12 3.19 -1.76
C LEU A 183 -11.97 2.99 -2.74
N LEU A 184 -12.04 3.71 -3.86
CA LEU A 184 -10.95 3.94 -4.80
C LEU A 184 -10.45 5.37 -4.64
N VAL A 185 -9.20 5.52 -4.24
CA VAL A 185 -8.52 6.82 -4.15
C VAL A 185 -7.60 6.97 -5.36
N ARG A 186 -7.78 8.05 -6.12
CA ARG A 186 -6.87 8.47 -7.19
C ARG A 186 -5.94 9.54 -6.66
N ARG A 187 -4.64 9.39 -6.90
CA ARG A 187 -3.63 10.41 -6.64
C ARG A 187 -3.07 10.90 -7.95
N TRP A 188 -3.24 12.18 -8.21
CA TRP A 188 -2.73 12.86 -9.40
C TRP A 188 -1.38 13.45 -9.10
N MET A 189 -0.39 13.06 -9.91
CA MET A 189 0.98 13.53 -9.80
C MET A 189 1.38 14.24 -11.08
N GLN A 190 1.95 15.43 -10.94
CA GLN A 190 2.61 16.18 -12.00
C GLN A 190 4.09 15.84 -11.97
N ILE A 191 4.69 15.67 -13.14
CA ILE A 191 6.10 15.35 -13.31
C ILE A 191 6.69 16.39 -14.26
N ARG A 192 7.59 17.23 -13.75
CA ARG A 192 8.22 18.28 -14.55
C ARG A 192 9.49 17.74 -15.22
N PRO A 193 9.62 17.81 -16.54
CA PRO A 193 10.85 17.39 -17.21
C PRO A 193 12.04 18.17 -16.65
N PHE A 194 13.10 17.46 -16.23
CA PHE A 194 14.32 18.08 -15.76
C PHE A 194 15.52 17.50 -16.49
N ALA A 195 16.12 18.30 -17.37
CA ALA A 195 17.13 17.87 -18.33
C ALA A 195 18.43 17.29 -17.72
N LYS A 196 18.61 17.37 -16.39
CA LYS A 196 19.80 16.88 -15.67
C LYS A 196 19.54 15.66 -14.78
N CYS A 197 18.33 15.09 -14.80
CA CYS A 197 18.00 13.95 -13.96
C CYS A 197 17.57 12.75 -14.81
N ASP A 198 18.25 11.61 -14.60
CA ASP A 198 17.91 10.34 -15.23
C ASP A 198 16.62 9.72 -14.63
N ASP A 199 16.21 10.13 -13.42
CA ASP A 199 14.98 9.69 -12.74
C ASP A 199 13.87 10.75 -12.87
N LEU A 200 12.99 10.55 -13.86
CA LEU A 200 11.81 11.41 -14.08
C LEU A 200 10.93 11.57 -12.83
N LEU A 201 10.94 10.63 -11.88
CA LEU A 201 10.14 10.74 -10.66
C LEU A 201 10.83 11.60 -9.58
N GLU A 202 12.04 12.11 -9.82
CA GLU A 202 12.67 13.07 -8.91
C GLU A 202 11.87 14.38 -8.79
N THR A 203 11.27 14.81 -9.89
CA THR A 203 10.47 16.04 -9.95
C THR A 203 8.97 15.81 -9.80
N ALA A 204 8.56 14.57 -9.54
CA ALA A 204 7.17 14.25 -9.29
C ALA A 204 6.67 14.96 -8.03
N CYS A 205 5.49 15.58 -8.12
CA CYS A 205 4.76 16.13 -6.99
C CYS A 205 3.27 15.79 -7.07
N THR A 206 2.64 15.64 -5.91
CA THR A 206 1.21 15.39 -5.82
C THR A 206 0.45 16.71 -5.92
N CYS A 207 -0.55 16.72 -6.79
CA CYS A 207 -1.35 17.90 -7.05
C CYS A 207 -2.79 17.77 -6.55
N TRP A 208 -3.35 16.56 -6.60
CA TRP A 208 -4.77 16.36 -6.32
C TRP A 208 -5.12 14.92 -5.93
N PHE A 209 -6.27 14.77 -5.27
CA PHE A 209 -6.89 13.48 -5.01
C PHE A 209 -8.38 13.47 -5.33
N ASP A 210 -8.86 12.32 -5.80
CA ASP A 210 -10.30 12.02 -5.87
C ASP A 210 -10.60 10.71 -5.18
N VAL A 211 -11.77 10.64 -4.55
CA VAL A 211 -12.25 9.44 -3.85
C VAL A 211 -13.55 9.00 -4.49
N PHE A 212 -13.68 7.70 -4.74
CA PHE A 212 -14.89 7.08 -5.25
C PHE A 212 -15.28 5.90 -4.37
N GLU A 213 -16.56 5.73 -4.15
CA GLU A 213 -17.14 4.56 -3.50
C GLU A 213 -17.63 3.57 -4.56
N ALA A 214 -17.38 2.28 -4.34
CA ALA A 214 -18.00 1.21 -5.12
C ALA A 214 -19.46 1.03 -4.71
N ASP A 215 -20.38 1.39 -5.59
CA ASP A 215 -21.80 1.12 -5.41
C ASP A 215 -22.13 -0.31 -5.86
N PHE A 216 -22.22 -1.21 -4.88
CA PHE A 216 -22.59 -2.61 -5.09
C PHE A 216 -24.10 -2.83 -5.24
N THR A 217 -24.94 -1.80 -5.07
CA THR A 217 -26.40 -1.93 -5.20
C THR A 217 -26.85 -1.95 -6.66
N VAL A 218 -25.99 -1.46 -7.57
CA VAL A 218 -26.22 -1.45 -9.02
C VAL A 218 -25.36 -2.50 -9.72
N GLN A 219 -25.85 -3.05 -10.83
CA GLN A 219 -25.12 -4.02 -11.65
C GLN A 219 -25.11 -3.58 -13.12
N PRO A 220 -23.92 -3.38 -13.74
CA PRO A 220 -22.58 -3.48 -13.15
C PRO A 220 -22.33 -2.43 -12.05
N CYS A 221 -21.45 -2.76 -11.11
CA CYS A 221 -21.03 -1.87 -10.03
C CYS A 221 -20.54 -0.54 -10.61
N GLN A 222 -20.90 0.57 -9.97
CA GLN A 222 -20.48 1.89 -10.41
C GLN A 222 -19.60 2.57 -9.36
N TRP A 223 -18.69 3.42 -9.84
CA TRP A 223 -17.92 4.31 -8.99
C TRP A 223 -18.69 5.60 -8.76
N ARG A 224 -19.00 5.91 -7.50
CA ARG A 224 -19.66 7.15 -7.09
C ARG A 224 -18.66 8.08 -6.43
N ARG A 225 -18.47 9.30 -6.97
CA ARG A 225 -17.54 10.28 -6.39
C ARG A 225 -17.97 10.67 -4.98
N LEU A 226 -17.02 10.75 -4.07
CA LEU A 226 -17.20 11.25 -2.71
C LEU A 226 -16.48 12.58 -2.55
N ASN A 227 -17.16 13.52 -1.92
CA ASN A 227 -16.60 14.84 -1.55
C ASN A 227 -16.28 14.94 -0.05
N THR A 228 -16.68 13.94 0.73
CA THR A 228 -16.46 13.84 2.18
C THR A 228 -16.29 12.38 2.58
N LEU A 229 -15.40 12.15 3.55
CA LEU A 229 -15.21 10.90 4.29
C LEU A 229 -15.98 10.91 5.61
N GLY A 230 -16.62 12.03 5.96
CA GLY A 230 -17.23 12.27 7.26
C GLY A 230 -16.15 12.41 8.34
N ARG A 231 -16.39 11.76 9.49
CA ARG A 231 -15.47 11.75 10.64
C ARG A 231 -14.24 10.86 10.45
N ARG A 232 -13.73 10.73 9.22
CA ARG A 232 -12.64 9.80 8.91
C ARG A 232 -11.57 10.45 8.06
N ALA A 233 -10.37 9.88 8.15
CA ALA A 233 -9.29 10.13 7.22
C ALA A 233 -8.88 8.83 6.52
N LEU A 234 -8.21 8.99 5.38
CA LEU A 234 -7.55 7.90 4.68
C LEU A 234 -6.03 8.06 4.80
N PHE A 235 -5.35 6.98 5.12
CA PHE A 235 -3.90 6.86 5.07
C PHE A 235 -3.58 5.94 3.91
N ILE A 236 -2.88 6.45 2.90
CA ILE A 236 -2.59 5.73 1.67
C ILE A 236 -1.09 5.65 1.40
N GLY A 237 -0.65 4.52 0.86
CA GLY A 237 0.74 4.31 0.50
C GLY A 237 0.94 3.01 -0.24
N LYS A 238 2.15 2.80 -0.76
CA LYS A 238 2.51 1.63 -1.58
C LYS A 238 2.10 0.30 -0.97
N TYR A 239 2.29 0.18 0.34
CA TYR A 239 2.29 -1.09 1.07
C TYR A 239 1.05 -1.26 1.94
N CYS A 240 0.48 -0.15 2.43
CA CYS A 240 -0.63 -0.16 3.35
C CYS A 240 -1.53 1.04 3.06
N SER A 241 -2.81 0.77 2.93
CA SER A 241 -3.85 1.78 2.94
C SER A 241 -4.87 1.43 4.03
N LYS A 242 -5.31 2.43 4.80
CA LYS A 242 -6.25 2.25 5.90
C LYS A 242 -7.10 3.49 6.11
N SER A 243 -8.34 3.30 6.52
CA SER A 243 -9.16 4.40 7.03
C SER A 243 -9.19 4.41 8.56
N VAL A 244 -9.11 5.61 9.14
CA VAL A 244 -9.10 5.84 10.59
C VAL A 244 -10.18 6.87 10.92
N SER A 245 -10.98 6.59 11.95
CA SER A 245 -11.95 7.56 12.48
C SER A 245 -11.25 8.65 13.30
N SER A 246 -11.69 9.90 13.21
CA SER A 246 -11.26 10.98 14.12
C SER A 246 -11.65 10.68 15.58
N GLU A 247 -12.66 9.83 15.78
CA GLU A 247 -13.06 9.32 17.10
C GLU A 247 -12.07 8.28 17.63
N GLU A 248 -11.35 7.59 16.74
CA GLU A 248 -10.30 6.64 17.13
C GLU A 248 -8.98 7.35 17.42
N CYS A 249 -8.74 8.56 16.90
CA CYS A 249 -7.51 9.32 17.09
C CYS A 249 -7.77 10.83 16.87
N GLU A 250 -7.70 11.63 17.94
CA GLU A 250 -8.02 13.07 17.89
C GLU A 250 -7.08 13.89 17.00
N GLU A 251 -5.85 13.40 16.77
CA GLU A 251 -4.86 14.08 15.94
C GLU A 251 -5.13 13.92 14.44
N VAL A 252 -6.04 13.01 14.09
CA VAL A 252 -6.46 12.74 12.71
C VAL A 252 -7.52 13.73 12.30
N LYS A 253 -7.21 14.49 11.25
CA LYS A 253 -8.14 15.46 10.68
C LYS A 253 -9.18 14.76 9.82
N GLU A 254 -10.44 15.05 10.08
CA GLU A 254 -11.57 14.62 9.25
C GLU A 254 -11.41 15.07 7.79
N ASP A 255 -12.03 14.33 6.87
CA ASP A 255 -12.03 14.67 5.44
C ASP A 255 -10.62 14.89 4.87
N SER A 256 -9.64 14.14 5.38
CA SER A 256 -8.23 14.28 5.01
C SER A 256 -7.65 12.99 4.45
N ILE A 257 -6.71 13.12 3.54
CA ILE A 257 -5.95 12.01 2.95
C ILE A 257 -4.48 12.22 3.28
N TYR A 258 -3.93 11.37 4.13
CA TYR A 258 -2.52 11.31 4.48
C TYR A 258 -1.81 10.38 3.49
N PHE A 259 -0.76 10.85 2.84
CA PHE A 259 -0.08 10.10 1.79
C PHE A 259 1.44 10.14 1.94
N MET A 260 2.10 9.06 1.51
CA MET A 260 3.55 8.93 1.51
C MET A 260 4.12 8.98 0.10
N CYS A 261 5.34 9.47 -0.04
CA CYS A 261 6.14 9.33 -1.25
C CYS A 261 6.46 7.84 -1.47
N ASP A 262 5.75 7.21 -2.41
CA ASP A 262 5.76 5.76 -2.66
C ASP A 262 6.31 5.35 -4.03
N TYR A 263 6.91 6.29 -4.75
CA TYR A 263 7.67 6.06 -5.97
C TYR A 263 9.17 5.95 -5.71
N VAL A 264 9.90 5.39 -6.69
CA VAL A 264 11.33 5.07 -6.59
C VAL A 264 12.09 6.33 -6.17
N LYS A 265 13.00 6.17 -5.22
CA LYS A 265 13.88 7.23 -4.76
C LYS A 265 15.27 6.95 -5.32
N SER A 266 15.86 7.96 -5.95
CA SER A 266 17.29 7.98 -6.17
C SER A 266 18.01 7.75 -4.84
N ASP A 267 19.11 7.02 -4.90
CA ASP A 267 20.06 6.83 -3.80
C ASP A 267 20.59 8.17 -3.25
N GLN A 268 20.52 9.22 -4.07
CA GLN A 268 20.89 10.60 -3.77
C GLN A 268 19.85 11.39 -2.94
N SER A 269 18.67 10.83 -2.67
CA SER A 269 17.61 11.56 -1.96
C SER A 269 17.90 11.78 -0.47
N VAL A 270 18.00 13.05 -0.06
CA VAL A 270 18.33 13.47 1.32
C VAL A 270 17.10 13.53 2.24
N ASP A 271 15.92 13.80 1.67
CA ASP A 271 14.66 13.88 2.40
C ASP A 271 13.87 12.58 2.19
N PRO A 272 13.66 11.74 3.21
CA PRO A 272 12.91 10.51 3.04
C PRO A 272 11.40 10.75 2.83
N LEU A 273 10.86 11.90 3.23
CA LEU A 273 9.43 12.21 3.11
C LEU A 273 9.09 12.79 1.73
N ARG A 274 9.94 13.63 1.14
CA ARG A 274 9.73 14.25 -0.19
C ARG A 274 8.28 14.75 -0.37
N ASP A 275 7.55 14.15 -1.32
CA ASP A 275 6.15 14.38 -1.65
C ASP A 275 5.19 13.62 -0.72
N SER A 276 5.47 13.60 0.59
CA SER A 276 4.54 13.07 1.59
C SER A 276 3.77 14.23 2.21
N GLY A 277 2.46 14.07 2.36
CA GLY A 277 1.60 15.17 2.76
C GLY A 277 0.26 14.75 3.33
N VAL A 278 -0.54 15.77 3.61
CA VAL A 278 -1.94 15.68 4.00
C VAL A 278 -2.73 16.53 3.03
N PHE A 279 -3.65 15.90 2.30
CA PHE A 279 -4.61 16.56 1.42
C PHE A 279 -5.92 16.76 2.17
N ASN A 280 -6.41 18.00 2.20
CA ASN A 280 -7.73 18.32 2.76
C ASN A 280 -8.78 18.26 1.65
N MET A 281 -9.75 17.35 1.76
CA MET A 281 -10.77 17.17 0.72
C MET A 281 -11.76 18.34 0.59
N LYS A 282 -11.93 19.14 1.64
CA LYS A 282 -12.83 20.31 1.62
C LYS A 282 -12.21 21.49 0.90
N THR A 283 -10.93 21.75 1.17
CA THR A 283 -10.23 22.93 0.63
C THR A 283 -9.39 22.62 -0.60
N GLY A 284 -9.09 21.35 -0.86
CA GLY A 284 -8.13 20.93 -1.89
C GLY A 284 -6.67 21.23 -1.55
N ALA A 285 -6.38 21.70 -0.33
CA ALA A 285 -5.03 22.09 0.06
C ALA A 285 -4.17 20.88 0.42
N ILE A 286 -2.89 20.92 0.02
CA ILE A 286 -1.88 19.94 0.40
C ILE A 286 -0.90 20.60 1.36
N THR A 287 -0.69 19.98 2.53
CA THR A 287 0.34 20.39 3.50
C THR A 287 1.37 19.28 3.70
N PRO A 288 2.65 19.59 3.96
CA PRO A 288 3.66 18.57 4.27
C PRO A 288 3.26 17.69 5.46
N LEU A 289 3.61 16.39 5.40
CA LEU A 289 3.21 15.42 6.42
C LEU A 289 3.78 15.75 7.81
N LEU A 290 5.01 16.26 7.86
CA LEU A 290 5.66 16.76 9.07
C LEU A 290 6.31 18.10 8.78
N SER A 291 6.22 19.04 9.73
CA SER A 291 6.95 20.30 9.64
C SER A 291 8.45 20.03 9.72
N ARG A 292 9.23 20.68 8.84
CA ARG A 292 10.69 20.53 8.69
C ARG A 292 11.48 20.74 10.00
N THR A 293 10.84 21.32 11.01
CA THR A 293 11.39 21.71 12.31
C THR A 293 11.33 20.63 13.40
N ASN A 294 10.46 19.62 13.30
CA ASN A 294 10.09 18.79 14.46
C ASN A 294 10.63 17.35 14.50
N ALA A 295 11.48 16.93 13.56
CA ALA A 295 12.16 15.65 13.69
C ALA A 295 13.58 15.74 13.12
N ALA A 296 14.55 15.26 13.90
CA ALA A 296 15.87 14.92 13.39
C ALA A 296 15.73 13.75 12.41
N LEU A 297 15.25 14.05 11.20
CA LEU A 297 15.23 13.09 10.10
C LEU A 297 16.69 12.67 9.87
N PRO A 298 17.00 11.36 9.87
CA PRO A 298 18.33 10.87 9.57
C PRO A 298 18.68 11.25 8.12
N ARG A 299 19.51 12.29 7.96
CA ARG A 299 19.98 12.76 6.65
C ARG A 299 21.13 11.88 6.20
N HIS A 300 20.82 10.71 5.68
CA HIS A 300 21.79 9.80 5.12
C HIS A 300 21.36 9.36 3.72
N PHE A 301 22.31 9.29 2.78
CA PHE A 301 22.10 8.72 1.45
C PHE A 301 21.65 7.27 1.55
N GLY A 302 20.69 6.86 0.71
CA GLY A 302 20.16 5.51 0.67
C GLY A 302 18.73 5.42 0.11
N ARG A 303 18.34 4.23 -0.33
CA ARG A 303 16.96 3.94 -0.75
C ARG A 303 16.05 3.84 0.46
N TRP A 304 15.03 4.71 0.52
CA TRP A 304 14.10 4.78 1.64
C TRP A 304 12.70 4.26 1.29
N CYS A 305 12.22 3.23 2.00
CA CYS A 305 10.85 2.74 1.90
C CYS A 305 10.00 3.25 3.07
N LEU A 306 8.94 4.00 2.75
CA LEU A 306 7.98 4.52 3.73
C LEU A 306 6.80 3.58 3.87
N SER A 307 6.33 3.36 5.10
CA SER A 307 5.14 2.55 5.37
C SER A 307 4.34 3.07 6.57
N TRP A 308 3.01 2.94 6.52
CA TRP A 308 2.10 3.30 7.60
C TRP A 308 1.94 2.13 8.55
N PHE A 309 2.08 2.36 9.86
CA PHE A 309 1.90 1.33 10.87
C PHE A 309 0.89 1.78 11.90
N PHE A 310 -0.08 0.92 12.20
CA PHE A 310 -1.23 1.24 13.03
C PHE A 310 -1.25 0.33 14.26
N PRO A 311 -0.51 0.65 15.35
CA PRO A 311 -0.52 -0.19 16.54
C PRO A 311 -1.89 -0.23 17.19
N SER A 312 -2.07 -1.26 18.01
CA SER A 312 -3.28 -1.51 18.79
C SER A 312 -3.37 -0.64 20.06
N GLU A 313 -2.29 0.01 20.50
CA GLU A 313 -2.23 0.82 21.72
C GLU A 313 -1.78 2.26 21.43
N ALA A 314 -2.18 3.19 22.29
CA ALA A 314 -2.32 4.63 22.01
C ALA A 314 -1.01 5.46 22.00
N SER A 315 -1.02 6.55 21.22
CA SER A 315 -0.13 7.76 21.18
C SER A 315 0.36 8.28 19.79
N CYS A 316 0.55 9.59 19.66
CA CYS A 316 0.67 10.36 18.39
C CYS A 316 1.46 9.79 17.17
N ILE A 317 1.21 10.44 16.00
CA ILE A 317 1.97 10.23 14.76
C ILE A 317 3.47 10.41 14.99
N LYS A 318 4.25 9.34 14.85
CA LYS A 318 5.71 9.35 15.04
C LYS A 318 6.43 8.69 13.87
N LEU A 319 7.56 9.26 13.50
CA LEU A 319 8.52 8.57 12.63
C LEU A 319 9.38 7.63 13.45
N VAL A 320 9.37 6.36 13.07
CA VAL A 320 10.27 5.34 13.61
C VAL A 320 11.13 4.82 12.48
N GLN A 321 12.43 5.02 12.59
CA GLN A 321 13.39 4.42 11.67
C GLN A 321 13.72 3.00 12.14
N ASN A 322 13.74 2.06 11.21
CA ASN A 322 14.31 0.75 11.46
C ASN A 322 15.85 0.83 11.43
N LYS A 323 16.52 0.29 12.45
CA LYS A 323 17.97 0.27 12.51
C LYS A 323 18.47 -1.03 11.87
N PHE A 324 19.11 -0.93 10.72
CA PHE A 324 19.94 -2.02 10.19
C PHE A 324 21.34 -1.94 10.81
N ALA A 325 21.98 -3.08 11.04
CA ALA A 325 23.36 -3.13 11.52
C ALA A 325 24.30 -2.32 10.60
N PRO A 326 25.23 -1.51 11.15
CA PRO A 326 26.20 -0.78 10.34
C PRO A 326 27.09 -1.77 9.57
N GLY A 327 27.21 -1.58 8.25
CA GLY A 327 28.10 -2.39 7.38
C GLY A 327 27.40 -3.17 6.26
N ILE A 328 26.06 -3.17 6.19
CA ILE A 328 25.34 -3.82 5.09
C ILE A 328 25.02 -2.77 4.01
N GLU A 329 26.01 -2.47 3.16
CA GLU A 329 25.79 -1.67 1.95
C GLU A 329 24.81 -2.39 1.00
N GLY A 330 23.80 -1.67 0.49
CA GLY A 330 22.84 -2.19 -0.49
C GLY A 330 21.45 -2.59 0.01
N ARG A 331 21.17 -2.62 1.32
CA ARG A 331 19.81 -2.89 1.84
C ARG A 331 18.95 -1.62 1.93
N GLU A 332 17.69 -1.70 1.51
CA GLU A 332 16.71 -0.61 1.62
C GLU A 332 16.48 -0.21 3.09
N ARG A 333 16.51 1.09 3.37
CA ARG A 333 16.20 1.63 4.71
C ARG A 333 14.70 1.87 4.83
N PHE A 334 14.09 1.33 5.89
CA PHE A 334 12.66 1.48 6.13
C PHE A 334 12.40 2.56 7.18
N ILE A 335 11.53 3.51 6.84
CA ILE A 335 10.96 4.46 7.79
C ILE A 335 9.48 4.12 7.92
N ILE A 336 9.09 3.81 9.15
CA ILE A 336 7.73 3.50 9.50
C ILE A 336 7.13 4.74 10.14
N VAL A 337 6.00 5.19 9.61
CA VAL A 337 5.19 6.24 10.24
C VAL A 337 4.13 5.54 11.06
N VAL A 338 4.28 5.64 12.37
CA VAL A 338 3.38 5.00 13.33
C VAL A 338 2.24 5.96 13.61
N ILE A 339 1.00 5.49 13.44
CA ILE A 339 -0.24 6.21 13.72
C ILE A 339 -0.99 5.39 14.76
N ASN A 340 -0.86 5.75 16.02
CA ASN A 340 -1.61 5.06 17.05
C ASN A 340 -3.02 5.67 17.12
N LYS A 341 -3.92 4.91 17.75
CA LYS A 341 -5.27 5.35 18.09
C LYS A 341 -5.20 6.26 19.32
#